data_AF-A0A7C7U2V9-F1
#
_entry.id   AF-A0A7C7U2V9-F1
#
_cell.length_a   1.000
_cell.length_b   1.000
_cell.length_c   1.000
_cell.angle_alpha   90.00
_cell.angle_beta   90.00
_cell.angle_gamma   90.00
#
_symmetry.space_group_name_H-M   'P 1'
#
loop_
_entity.id
_entity.type
_entity.pdbx_description
1 polymer ?
#
loop_
_entity_poly.entity_id
_entity_poly.type
_entity_poly.pdbx_seq_one_letter_code
_entity_poly.pdbx_strand_id
1 'polypeptide(L)'
;MTVAELKVLLKEAGLPVSGKKAELIARLSDAGEAPAEEEVITEEEAATEEEAVVDEDENWDDEEDWDDEVSEVHVAKQKPVLDDATKAALALRAEQKKATPSFRRTEWFRYKRLSRSGWRAPHGMDNKQRKNLKYRSSLVRVGHGKVSAAHGLHPSGFREIMVQNSGDLEAIDPETEAARVGGTVGGRKREHIYSRADELGIRVLNRRRDV
;
A
#
# COMPACT_ATOMS: atom_id res chain seq x y z
N MET A 1 9.22 -2.43 20.01
CA MET A 1 9.49 -3.57 19.12
C MET A 1 8.59 -3.53 17.89
N THR A 2 9.01 -2.75 16.90
CA THR A 2 8.50 -2.81 15.52
C THR A 2 9.08 -4.03 14.79
N VAL A 3 8.46 -4.48 13.69
CA VAL A 3 9.02 -5.57 12.86
C VAL A 3 10.40 -5.20 12.31
N ALA A 4 10.67 -3.91 12.08
CA ALA A 4 11.98 -3.43 11.64
C ALA A 4 13.06 -3.68 12.70
N GLU A 5 12.80 -3.29 13.96
CA GLU A 5 13.71 -3.54 15.09
C GLU A 5 13.97 -5.04 15.29
N LEU A 6 12.91 -5.87 15.25
CA LEU A 6 13.04 -7.33 15.41
C LEU A 6 13.91 -7.96 14.32
N LYS A 7 13.83 -7.46 13.08
CA LYS A 7 14.68 -7.94 11.97
C LYS A 7 16.14 -7.56 12.14
N VAL A 8 16.43 -6.42 12.76
CA VAL A 8 17.82 -6.02 13.07
C VAL A 8 18.40 -6.98 14.12
N LEU A 9 17.69 -7.20 15.22
CA LEU A 9 18.12 -8.10 16.30
C LEU A 9 18.32 -9.55 15.82
N LEU A 10 17.39 -10.08 15.01
CA LEU A 10 17.54 -11.43 14.44
C LEU A 10 18.72 -11.52 13.46
N LYS A 11 19.02 -10.45 12.73
CA LYS A 11 20.17 -10.40 11.83
C LYS A 11 21.49 -10.40 12.59
N GLU A 12 21.57 -9.68 13.71
CA GLU A 12 22.72 -9.70 14.62
C GLU A 12 22.93 -11.09 15.24
N ALA A 13 21.83 -11.78 15.59
CA ALA A 13 21.85 -13.16 16.07
C ALA A 13 22.07 -14.22 14.96
N GLY A 14 22.12 -13.83 13.68
CA GLY A 14 22.30 -14.76 12.55
C GLY A 14 21.09 -15.65 12.23
N LEU A 15 19.90 -15.29 12.71
CA LEU A 15 18.65 -16.05 12.54
C LEU A 15 17.85 -15.59 11.30
N PRO A 16 16.94 -16.44 10.76
CA PRO A 16 16.10 -16.07 9.63
C PRO A 16 15.11 -14.92 9.95
N VAL A 17 15.03 -13.94 9.04
CA VAL A 17 14.24 -12.69 9.20
C VAL A 17 12.85 -12.71 8.55
N SER A 18 12.39 -13.87 8.07
CA SER A 18 11.12 -13.99 7.33
C SER A 18 9.92 -14.27 8.25
N GLY A 19 8.74 -13.85 7.82
CA GLY A 19 7.47 -14.18 8.46
C GLY A 19 6.84 -13.07 9.31
N LYS A 20 5.77 -13.46 10.04
CA LYS A 20 4.94 -12.54 10.84
C LYS A 20 5.67 -12.07 12.10
N LYS A 21 5.25 -10.92 12.64
CA LYS A 21 5.78 -10.36 13.89
C LYS A 21 5.84 -11.38 15.04
N ALA A 22 4.79 -12.18 15.22
CA ALA A 22 4.71 -13.19 16.27
C ALA A 22 5.80 -14.27 16.13
N GLU A 23 6.09 -14.72 14.90
CA GLU A 23 7.12 -15.73 14.65
C GLU A 23 8.53 -15.19 14.88
N LEU A 24 8.77 -13.91 14.55
CA LEU A 24 10.06 -13.26 14.81
C LEU A 24 10.34 -13.16 16.30
N ILE A 25 9.31 -12.84 17.10
CA ILE A 25 9.41 -12.80 18.56
C ILE A 25 9.69 -14.19 19.12
N ALA A 26 8.96 -15.22 18.66
CA ALA A 26 9.15 -16.60 19.09
C ALA A 26 10.59 -17.10 18.82
N ARG A 27 11.15 -16.80 17.63
CA ARG A 27 12.54 -17.17 17.33
C ARG A 27 13.56 -16.47 18.21
N LEU A 28 13.32 -15.20 18.57
CA LEU A 28 14.19 -14.45 19.46
C LEU A 28 14.09 -14.99 20.90
N SER A 29 12.90 -15.36 21.37
CA SER A 29 12.73 -15.98 22.68
C SER A 29 13.34 -17.38 22.74
N ASP A 30 13.16 -18.19 21.70
CA ASP A 30 13.75 -19.55 21.62
C ASP A 30 15.29 -19.50 21.60
N ALA A 31 15.87 -18.46 21.00
CA ALA A 31 17.33 -18.23 21.02
C ALA A 31 17.82 -17.61 22.33
N GLY A 32 16.94 -16.91 23.06
CA GLY A 32 17.19 -16.30 24.36
C GLY A 32 16.98 -17.25 25.55
N GLU A 33 16.46 -18.46 25.34
CA GLU A 33 16.27 -19.47 26.40
C GLU A 33 17.57 -20.26 26.66
N ALA A 34 18.62 -19.51 27.01
CA ALA A 34 19.73 -19.90 27.87
C ALA A 34 19.88 -18.77 28.91
N PRO A 35 19.84 -19.05 30.22
CA PRO A 35 19.48 -18.04 31.21
C PRO A 35 20.66 -17.11 31.50
N ALA A 36 20.43 -15.80 31.46
CA ALA A 36 21.24 -14.82 32.19
C ALA A 36 20.48 -13.48 32.28
N GLU A 37 19.84 -13.31 33.44
CA GLU A 37 19.81 -12.16 34.35
C GLU A 37 19.50 -10.73 33.85
N GLU A 38 18.57 -10.13 34.62
CA GLU A 38 18.11 -8.75 34.65
C GLU A 38 19.25 -7.76 34.92
N GLU A 39 19.15 -6.54 34.37
CA GLU A 39 19.52 -5.35 35.12
C GLU A 39 18.49 -4.23 34.94
N VAL A 40 18.12 -3.67 36.09
CA VAL A 40 17.16 -2.60 36.38
C VAL A 40 17.94 -1.31 36.57
N ILE A 41 17.47 -0.19 36.02
CA ILE A 41 17.87 1.16 36.48
C ILE A 41 16.62 2.05 36.56
N THR A 42 16.27 2.46 37.79
CA THR A 42 15.43 3.62 38.18
C THR A 42 16.38 4.82 38.45
N GLU A 43 16.07 6.11 38.29
CA GLU A 43 15.09 7.00 38.98
C GLU A 43 15.25 8.45 38.41
N GLU A 44 14.14 9.19 38.18
CA GLU A 44 13.71 10.50 38.80
C GLU A 44 14.42 11.81 38.35
N GLU A 45 13.71 12.76 37.69
CA GLU A 45 12.92 13.94 38.18
C GLU A 45 13.75 15.22 38.46
N ALA A 46 13.36 16.35 37.84
CA ALA A 46 13.15 17.68 38.47
C ALA A 46 13.10 18.85 37.45
N ALA A 47 12.12 19.73 37.65
CA ALA A 47 11.86 20.99 36.93
C ALA A 47 12.55 22.21 37.58
N THR A 48 12.71 23.31 36.82
CA THR A 48 12.61 24.70 37.33
C THR A 48 12.40 25.71 36.18
N GLU A 49 11.44 26.62 36.40
CA GLU A 49 11.12 27.83 35.63
C GLU A 49 12.17 28.93 35.85
N GLU A 50 12.29 29.89 34.91
CA GLU A 50 12.32 31.34 35.23
C GLU A 50 12.18 32.20 33.95
N GLU A 51 11.27 33.17 34.02
CA GLU A 51 11.01 34.22 33.03
C GLU A 51 12.10 35.31 33.00
N ALA A 52 12.31 35.94 31.84
CA ALA A 52 12.72 37.33 31.74
C ALA A 52 12.05 38.01 30.53
N VAL A 53 11.26 39.04 30.83
CA VAL A 53 10.51 39.91 29.91
C VAL A 53 11.44 40.98 29.30
N VAL A 54 11.35 41.19 27.98
CA VAL A 54 11.75 42.45 27.30
C VAL A 54 10.78 42.73 26.14
N ASP A 55 9.84 43.66 26.37
CA ASP A 55 9.13 44.59 25.45
C ASP A 55 10.08 45.19 24.39
N GLU A 56 9.75 45.69 23.20
CA GLU A 56 8.54 46.03 22.43
C GLU A 56 9.07 46.21 20.98
N ASP A 57 8.26 45.95 19.95
CA ASP A 57 8.11 46.79 18.74
C ASP A 57 7.81 46.01 17.44
N GLU A 58 6.75 46.49 16.81
CA GLU A 58 6.03 46.00 15.66
C GLU A 58 6.89 45.92 14.38
N ASN A 59 7.07 44.70 13.85
CA ASN A 59 7.38 44.50 12.43
C ASN A 59 6.26 43.68 11.78
N TRP A 60 5.26 44.41 11.28
CA TRP A 60 4.21 43.90 10.41
C TRP A 60 4.77 43.75 8.99
N ASP A 61 5.42 42.60 8.73
CA ASP A 61 5.71 42.09 7.38
C ASP A 61 5.30 40.61 7.34
N ASP A 62 3.99 40.41 7.34
CA ASP A 62 3.28 39.13 7.26
C ASP A 62 3.24 38.63 5.80
N GLU A 63 4.41 38.26 5.29
CA GLU A 63 4.55 37.28 4.20
C GLU A 63 5.29 36.05 4.75
N GLU A 64 4.71 35.48 5.81
CA GLU A 64 5.11 34.21 6.42
C GLU A 64 4.99 33.06 5.40
N ASP A 65 6.17 32.54 5.06
CA ASP A 65 6.51 31.12 5.21
C ASP A 65 5.74 30.13 4.32
N TRP A 66 5.95 30.24 3.01
CA TRP A 66 5.63 29.18 2.04
C TRP A 66 6.75 28.13 1.89
N ASP A 67 7.60 27.96 2.91
CA ASP A 67 8.67 26.97 2.93
C ASP A 67 8.45 25.92 4.02
N ASP A 68 7.25 25.33 4.04
CA ASP A 68 7.04 23.98 4.59
C ASP A 68 7.72 22.96 3.65
N GLU A 69 9.04 23.12 3.47
CA GLU A 69 9.98 22.17 2.90
C GLU A 69 10.13 21.03 3.91
N VAL A 70 9.03 20.29 4.13
CA VAL A 70 9.10 18.99 4.78
C VAL A 70 9.93 18.12 3.85
N SER A 71 11.23 18.08 4.10
CA SER A 71 12.19 17.28 3.35
C SER A 71 11.68 15.84 3.33
N GLU A 72 11.05 15.45 2.22
CA GLU A 72 10.46 14.12 2.07
C GLU A 72 11.60 13.12 2.01
N VAL A 73 11.97 12.60 3.18
CA VAL A 73 12.86 11.45 3.27
C VAL A 73 12.17 10.31 2.53
N HIS A 74 12.73 9.95 1.37
CA HIS A 74 12.13 8.95 0.50
C HIS A 74 12.20 7.57 1.16
N VAL A 75 11.12 7.15 1.81
CA VAL A 75 11.03 5.80 2.38
C VAL A 75 10.77 4.77 1.28
N ALA A 76 11.69 3.82 1.13
CA ALA A 76 11.56 2.75 0.14
C ALA A 76 10.32 1.89 0.42
N LYS A 77 9.53 1.66 -0.63
CA LYS A 77 8.30 0.87 -0.59
C LYS A 77 8.63 -0.62 -0.46
N GLN A 78 8.04 -1.28 0.54
CA GLN A 78 8.11 -2.76 0.68
C GLN A 78 7.62 -3.47 -0.59
N LYS A 79 8.36 -4.51 -1.00
CA LYS A 79 8.04 -5.38 -2.15
C LYS A 79 7.75 -6.80 -1.63
N PRO A 80 6.87 -7.56 -2.31
CA PRO A 80 6.54 -8.91 -1.89
C PRO A 80 7.65 -9.90 -2.22
N VAL A 81 7.70 -11.00 -1.47
CA VAL A 81 8.49 -12.18 -1.83
C VAL A 81 7.63 -13.04 -2.76
N LEU A 82 8.07 -13.21 -4.01
CA LEU A 82 7.35 -13.95 -5.04
C LEU A 82 8.24 -15.01 -5.67
N ASP A 83 7.62 -16.12 -6.06
CA ASP A 83 8.22 -17.16 -6.89
C ASP A 83 8.49 -16.66 -8.32
N ASP A 84 9.45 -17.26 -9.00
CA ASP A 84 9.86 -16.80 -10.33
C ASP A 84 8.77 -17.02 -11.39
N ALA A 85 7.91 -18.03 -11.19
CA ALA A 85 6.77 -18.26 -12.07
C ALA A 85 5.72 -17.15 -11.96
N THR A 86 5.38 -16.68 -10.75
CA THR A 86 4.46 -15.54 -10.60
C THR A 86 5.06 -14.22 -11.11
N LYS A 87 6.38 -14.00 -10.95
CA LYS A 87 7.07 -12.84 -11.56
C LYS A 87 6.93 -12.84 -13.08
N ALA A 88 7.21 -13.98 -13.72
CA ALA A 88 7.02 -14.14 -15.16
C ALA A 88 5.55 -13.93 -15.56
N ALA A 89 4.60 -14.46 -14.78
CA ALA A 89 3.17 -14.27 -15.04
C ALA A 89 2.73 -12.79 -14.91
N LEU A 90 3.32 -12.02 -13.98
CA LEU A 90 3.06 -10.58 -13.86
C LEU A 90 3.58 -9.79 -15.06
N ALA A 91 4.77 -10.14 -15.57
CA ALA A 91 5.31 -9.56 -16.79
C ALA A 91 4.42 -9.84 -18.00
N LEU A 92 4.03 -11.10 -18.21
CA LEU A 92 3.09 -11.50 -19.27
C LEU A 92 1.75 -10.78 -19.15
N ARG A 93 1.22 -10.63 -17.93
CA ARG A 93 -0.02 -9.86 -17.69
C ARG A 93 0.13 -8.40 -18.10
N ALA A 94 1.29 -7.77 -17.86
CA ALA A 94 1.55 -6.40 -18.24
C ALA A 94 1.59 -6.22 -19.76
N GLU A 95 2.23 -7.17 -20.46
CA GLU A 95 2.25 -7.24 -21.93
C GLU A 95 0.85 -7.42 -22.52
N GLN A 96 0.08 -8.38 -21.98
CA GLN A 96 -1.32 -8.59 -22.36
C GLN A 96 -2.14 -7.32 -22.16
N LYS A 97 -2.00 -6.63 -21.01
CA LYS A 97 -2.71 -5.37 -20.73
C LYS A 97 -2.37 -4.28 -21.75
N LYS A 98 -1.14 -4.23 -22.27
CA LYS A 98 -0.73 -3.27 -23.31
C LYS A 98 -1.39 -3.59 -24.66
N ALA A 99 -1.57 -4.87 -24.99
CA ALA A 99 -2.22 -5.31 -26.22
C ALA A 99 -3.75 -5.20 -26.17
N THR A 100 -4.36 -5.38 -25.00
CA THR A 100 -5.82 -5.40 -24.84
C THR A 100 -6.44 -4.00 -25.02
N PRO A 101 -7.49 -3.83 -25.85
CA PRO A 101 -8.17 -2.55 -26.01
C PRO A 101 -8.95 -2.16 -24.76
N SER A 102 -9.23 -0.86 -24.58
CA SER A 102 -9.93 -0.33 -23.40
C SER A 102 -11.42 -0.67 -23.27
N PHE A 103 -11.97 -1.48 -24.18
CA PHE A 103 -13.38 -1.93 -24.22
C PHE A 103 -14.42 -0.85 -23.86
N ARG A 104 -14.54 0.16 -24.73
CA ARG A 104 -15.56 1.22 -24.61
C ARG A 104 -16.79 0.90 -25.46
N ARG A 105 -17.97 1.44 -25.07
CA ARG A 105 -19.21 1.30 -25.84
C ARG A 105 -19.04 1.83 -27.26
N THR A 106 -19.73 1.25 -28.25
CA THR A 106 -19.74 1.80 -29.60
C THR A 106 -20.17 3.27 -29.60
N GLU A 107 -19.46 4.12 -30.34
CA GLU A 107 -19.74 5.57 -30.50
C GLU A 107 -19.67 6.39 -29.20
N TRP A 108 -19.00 5.88 -28.15
CA TRP A 108 -18.78 6.60 -26.88
C TRP A 108 -18.14 7.99 -27.07
N PHE A 109 -17.30 8.15 -28.10
CA PHE A 109 -16.59 9.39 -28.42
C PHE A 109 -17.46 10.40 -29.17
N ARG A 110 -18.54 9.95 -29.82
CA ARG A 110 -19.44 10.81 -30.60
C ARG A 110 -20.49 11.49 -29.72
N TYR A 111 -20.98 10.80 -28.71
CA TYR A 111 -22.09 11.27 -27.87
C TYR A 111 -21.71 11.33 -26.39
N LYS A 112 -21.80 12.53 -25.78
CA LYS A 112 -21.51 12.73 -24.34
C LYS A 112 -22.38 11.87 -23.42
N ARG A 113 -23.63 11.60 -23.80
CA ARG A 113 -24.51 10.66 -23.05
C ARG A 113 -24.00 9.22 -23.02
N LEU A 114 -23.15 8.83 -23.98
CA LEU A 114 -22.56 7.50 -24.08
C LEU A 114 -21.14 7.41 -23.50
N SER A 115 -20.44 8.54 -23.34
CA SER A 115 -19.02 8.55 -22.96
C SER A 115 -18.75 7.91 -21.59
N ARG A 116 -19.69 8.04 -20.65
CA ARG A 116 -19.63 7.43 -19.30
C ARG A 116 -20.31 6.08 -19.21
N SER A 117 -21.09 5.68 -20.21
CA SER A 117 -21.66 4.34 -20.26
C SER A 117 -20.53 3.38 -20.67
N GLY A 118 -20.06 2.56 -19.72
CA GLY A 118 -19.02 1.56 -19.97
C GLY A 118 -19.39 0.55 -21.08
N TRP A 119 -18.68 -0.56 -21.18
CA TRP A 119 -18.93 -1.57 -22.22
C TRP A 119 -20.40 -2.02 -22.30
N ARG A 120 -20.95 -2.12 -23.51
CA ARG A 120 -22.24 -2.74 -23.82
C ARG A 120 -22.11 -3.55 -25.10
N ALA A 121 -22.70 -4.73 -25.12
CA ALA A 121 -22.69 -5.58 -26.31
C ALA A 121 -23.41 -4.85 -27.47
N PRO A 122 -22.78 -4.76 -28.66
CA PRO A 122 -23.43 -4.15 -29.82
C PRO A 122 -24.43 -5.12 -30.45
N HIS A 123 -25.71 -4.78 -30.44
CA HIS A 123 -26.78 -5.65 -30.96
C HIS A 123 -27.15 -5.37 -32.43
N GLY A 124 -26.99 -4.13 -32.90
CA GLY A 124 -27.48 -3.72 -34.23
C GLY A 124 -26.89 -4.54 -35.38
N MET A 125 -27.75 -4.95 -36.33
CA MET A 125 -27.34 -5.81 -37.44
C MET A 125 -26.21 -5.20 -38.27
N ASP A 126 -26.26 -3.90 -38.54
CA ASP A 126 -25.25 -3.17 -39.32
C ASP A 126 -24.08 -2.61 -38.53
N ASN A 127 -24.06 -2.84 -37.22
CA ASN A 127 -23.00 -2.35 -36.35
C ASN A 127 -21.65 -2.96 -36.78
N LYS A 128 -20.72 -2.07 -37.13
CA LYS A 128 -19.41 -2.43 -37.66
C LYS A 128 -18.49 -3.06 -36.61
N GLN A 129 -18.70 -2.74 -35.32
CA GLN A 129 -18.03 -3.40 -34.21
C GLN A 129 -18.57 -4.81 -34.01
N ARG A 130 -19.90 -5.01 -34.10
CA ARG A 130 -20.51 -6.36 -34.06
C ARG A 130 -19.99 -7.26 -35.19
N LYS A 131 -19.86 -6.70 -36.40
CA LYS A 131 -19.28 -7.36 -37.57
C LYS A 131 -17.74 -7.51 -37.51
N ASN A 132 -17.08 -7.10 -36.41
CA ASN A 132 -15.62 -7.18 -36.20
C ASN A 132 -14.75 -6.58 -37.33
N LEU A 133 -15.15 -5.44 -37.90
CA LEU A 133 -14.32 -4.78 -38.92
C LEU A 133 -13.03 -4.22 -38.30
N LYS A 134 -11.90 -4.36 -39.01
CA LYS A 134 -10.53 -4.01 -38.56
C LYS A 134 -10.38 -2.60 -37.97
N TYR A 135 -11.08 -1.62 -38.52
CA TYR A 135 -11.00 -0.22 -38.07
C TYR A 135 -11.82 0.08 -36.81
N ARG A 136 -12.58 -0.89 -36.29
CA ARG A 136 -13.31 -0.79 -35.02
C ARG A 136 -12.59 -1.58 -33.94
N SER A 137 -12.71 -1.13 -32.70
CA SER A 137 -12.14 -1.83 -31.55
C SER A 137 -12.74 -3.23 -31.42
N SER A 138 -11.89 -4.20 -31.06
CA SER A 138 -12.28 -5.60 -30.87
C SER A 138 -13.42 -5.77 -29.86
N LEU A 139 -14.27 -6.77 -30.07
CA LEU A 139 -15.29 -7.19 -29.11
C LEU A 139 -14.65 -7.84 -27.89
N VAL A 140 -15.30 -7.70 -26.73
CA VAL A 140 -14.96 -8.47 -25.52
C VAL A 140 -15.19 -9.95 -25.80
N ARG A 141 -14.17 -10.77 -25.49
CA ARG A 141 -14.15 -12.24 -25.66
C ARG A 141 -13.35 -12.86 -24.52
N VAL A 142 -13.58 -14.13 -24.23
CA VAL A 142 -12.86 -14.90 -23.18
C VAL A 142 -11.34 -14.86 -23.39
N GLY A 143 -10.87 -14.85 -24.65
CA GLY A 143 -9.44 -14.79 -24.99
C GLY A 143 -8.71 -13.50 -24.60
N HIS A 144 -9.41 -12.45 -24.17
CA HIS A 144 -8.78 -11.24 -23.61
C HIS A 144 -8.53 -11.34 -22.09
N GLY A 145 -8.85 -12.48 -21.48
CA GLY A 145 -8.56 -12.77 -20.09
C GLY A 145 -7.07 -12.73 -19.79
N LYS A 146 -6.73 -12.32 -18.57
CA LYS A 146 -5.34 -12.28 -18.08
C LYS A 146 -4.91 -13.68 -17.64
N VAL A 147 -3.60 -13.91 -17.58
CA VAL A 147 -3.02 -15.13 -16.97
C VAL A 147 -3.59 -15.37 -15.57
N SER A 148 -4.07 -16.59 -15.30
CA SER A 148 -4.75 -16.97 -14.07
C SER A 148 -3.87 -16.79 -12.82
N ALA A 149 -2.61 -17.21 -12.89
CA ALA A 149 -1.65 -17.09 -11.79
C ALA A 149 -1.41 -15.63 -11.36
N ALA A 150 -1.46 -14.69 -12.32
CA ALA A 150 -1.31 -13.27 -12.06
C ALA A 150 -2.66 -12.55 -11.86
N HIS A 151 -3.79 -13.25 -11.85
CA HIS A 151 -5.11 -12.65 -11.79
C HIS A 151 -5.40 -12.11 -10.38
N GLY A 152 -5.92 -10.88 -10.27
CA GLY A 152 -6.26 -10.27 -8.99
C GLY A 152 -5.09 -9.66 -8.20
N LEU A 153 -3.84 -9.89 -8.59
CA LEU A 153 -2.69 -9.23 -7.94
C LEU A 153 -2.57 -7.73 -8.33
N HIS A 154 -2.06 -6.93 -7.40
CA HIS A 154 -1.65 -5.54 -7.62
C HIS A 154 -0.45 -5.51 -8.59
N PRO A 155 -0.21 -4.42 -9.34
CA PRO A 155 0.98 -4.31 -10.21
C PRO A 155 2.32 -4.47 -9.48
N SER A 156 2.37 -4.22 -8.17
CA SER A 156 3.56 -4.51 -7.36
C SER A 156 3.73 -6.00 -7.00
N GLY A 157 2.72 -6.82 -7.29
CA GLY A 157 2.71 -8.25 -6.99
C GLY A 157 2.08 -8.65 -5.65
N PHE A 158 1.54 -7.71 -4.86
CA PHE A 158 0.79 -8.06 -3.65
C PHE A 158 -0.63 -8.53 -3.98
N ARG A 159 -1.18 -9.44 -3.17
CA ARG A 159 -2.63 -9.66 -3.10
C ARG A 159 -3.26 -8.55 -2.25
N GLU A 160 -4.32 -7.94 -2.75
CA GLU A 160 -4.95 -6.80 -2.11
C GLU A 160 -6.02 -7.28 -1.13
N ILE A 161 -5.92 -6.87 0.14
CA ILE A 161 -6.92 -7.15 1.18
C ILE A 161 -7.61 -5.86 1.58
N MET A 162 -8.94 -5.92 1.65
CA MET A 162 -9.79 -4.81 2.05
C MET A 162 -9.83 -4.72 3.58
N VAL A 163 -9.39 -3.58 4.13
CA VAL A 163 -9.28 -3.32 5.57
C VAL A 163 -10.22 -2.18 5.99
N GLN A 164 -10.95 -2.36 7.09
CA GLN A 164 -11.87 -1.36 7.66
C GLN A 164 -11.51 -0.97 9.10
N ASN A 165 -10.84 -1.85 9.84
CA ASN A 165 -10.43 -1.63 11.22
C ASN A 165 -8.98 -2.10 11.46
N SER A 166 -8.44 -1.85 12.65
CA SER A 166 -7.08 -2.26 13.03
C SER A 166 -6.93 -3.77 13.23
N GLY A 167 -7.97 -4.47 13.67
CA GLY A 167 -7.96 -5.94 13.86
C GLY A 167 -7.88 -6.72 12.54
N ASP A 168 -8.46 -6.19 11.46
CA ASP A 168 -8.37 -6.78 10.11
C ASP A 168 -6.91 -6.91 9.63
N LEU A 169 -5.98 -6.12 10.19
CA LEU A 169 -4.55 -6.16 9.83
C LEU A 169 -3.83 -7.40 10.36
N GLU A 170 -4.31 -8.02 11.44
CA GLU A 170 -3.62 -9.13 12.11
C GLU A 170 -3.71 -10.43 11.31
N ALA A 171 -4.77 -10.57 10.50
CA ALA A 171 -4.96 -11.71 9.62
C ALA A 171 -3.98 -11.71 8.43
N ILE A 172 -3.47 -10.53 8.04
CA ILE A 172 -2.71 -10.30 6.80
C ILE A 172 -1.27 -10.83 6.93
N ASP A 173 -0.74 -11.43 5.87
CA ASP A 173 0.67 -11.77 5.76
C ASP A 173 1.48 -10.64 5.08
N PRO A 174 2.44 -9.99 5.77
CA PRO A 174 3.17 -8.83 5.23
C PRO A 174 4.04 -9.14 4.01
N GLU A 175 4.40 -10.41 3.75
CA GLU A 175 5.27 -10.76 2.62
C GLU A 175 4.51 -10.92 1.30
N THR A 176 3.26 -11.39 1.36
CA THR A 176 2.47 -11.73 0.16
C THR A 176 1.27 -10.79 -0.06
N GLU A 177 0.79 -10.16 1.00
CA GLU A 177 -0.45 -9.39 1.01
C GLU A 177 -0.21 -7.92 1.39
N ALA A 178 -1.05 -7.04 0.84
CA ALA A 178 -1.04 -5.62 1.14
C ALA A 178 -2.44 -5.13 1.50
N ALA A 179 -2.49 -4.19 2.45
CA ALA A 179 -3.73 -3.60 2.92
C ALA A 179 -4.19 -2.48 1.99
N ARG A 180 -5.48 -2.48 1.66
CA ARG A 180 -6.20 -1.33 1.10
C ARG A 180 -7.27 -0.89 2.09
N VAL A 181 -7.16 0.34 2.57
CA VAL A 181 -8.13 0.90 3.52
C VAL A 181 -9.38 1.38 2.81
N GLY A 182 -10.56 1.12 3.39
CA GLY A 182 -11.86 1.52 2.85
C GLY A 182 -11.97 3.02 2.59
N GLY A 183 -12.74 3.38 1.56
CA GLY A 183 -13.09 4.77 1.29
C GLY A 183 -13.96 5.37 2.39
N THR A 184 -14.74 4.54 3.09
CA THR A 184 -15.64 4.93 4.19
C THR A 184 -14.90 5.18 5.51
N VAL A 185 -13.64 4.77 5.63
CA VAL A 185 -12.86 4.92 6.87
C VAL A 185 -12.40 6.38 7.01
N GLY A 186 -12.86 7.04 8.08
CA GLY A 186 -12.49 8.43 8.41
C GLY A 186 -11.07 8.58 8.99
N GLY A 187 -10.54 9.81 8.96
CA GLY A 187 -9.14 10.14 9.29
C GLY A 187 -8.62 9.52 10.59
N ARG A 188 -9.29 9.77 11.71
CA ARG A 188 -8.92 9.21 13.04
C ARG A 188 -8.72 7.69 13.03
N LYS A 189 -9.61 6.94 12.36
CA LYS A 189 -9.46 5.48 12.27
C LYS A 189 -8.31 5.08 11.35
N ARG A 190 -8.02 5.87 10.31
CA ARG A 190 -6.90 5.61 9.40
C ARG A 190 -5.57 5.80 10.09
N GLU A 191 -5.43 6.81 10.95
CA GLU A 191 -4.24 7.04 11.78
C GLU A 191 -3.91 5.78 12.61
N HIS A 192 -4.90 5.25 13.34
CA HIS A 192 -4.73 3.98 14.09
C HIS A 192 -4.42 2.77 13.19
N ILE A 193 -4.98 2.72 11.99
CA ILE A 193 -4.67 1.66 11.01
C ILE A 193 -3.24 1.81 10.50
N TYR A 194 -2.75 3.02 10.27
CA TYR A 194 -1.40 3.28 9.78
C TYR A 194 -0.36 2.96 10.83
N SER A 195 -0.53 3.46 12.06
CA SER A 195 0.38 3.14 13.17
C SER A 195 0.47 1.64 13.39
N ARG A 196 -0.67 0.95 13.43
CA ARG A 196 -0.73 -0.51 13.57
C ARG A 196 -0.12 -1.24 12.36
N ALA A 197 -0.31 -0.75 11.15
CA ALA A 197 0.29 -1.36 9.95
C ALA A 197 1.82 -1.19 9.95
N ASP A 198 2.34 -0.06 10.41
CA ASP A 198 3.78 0.19 10.53
C ASP A 198 4.41 -0.72 11.60
N GLU A 199 3.73 -0.92 12.73
CA GLU A 199 4.15 -1.89 13.76
C GLU A 199 4.26 -3.32 13.24
N LEU A 200 3.31 -3.73 12.39
CA LEU A 200 3.24 -5.06 11.78
C LEU A 200 4.09 -5.19 10.50
N GLY A 201 4.60 -4.07 9.98
CA GLY A 201 5.33 -4.04 8.71
C GLY A 201 4.47 -4.41 7.50
N ILE A 202 3.18 -4.03 7.50
CA ILE A 202 2.24 -4.26 6.40
C ILE A 202 2.18 -3.03 5.49
N ARG A 203 2.32 -3.26 4.19
CA ARG A 203 2.20 -2.18 3.20
C ARG A 203 0.74 -1.75 3.01
N VAL A 204 0.46 -0.47 3.28
CA VAL A 204 -0.81 0.17 2.91
C VAL A 204 -0.72 0.79 1.51
N LEU A 205 -1.61 0.39 0.60
CA LEU A 205 -1.58 0.82 -0.82
C LEU A 205 -2.06 2.25 -1.04
N ASN A 206 -3.05 2.69 -0.25
CA ASN A 206 -3.68 4.00 -0.35
C ASN A 206 -3.43 4.85 0.91
N ARG A 207 -2.16 4.96 1.32
CA ARG A 207 -1.76 5.85 2.42
C ARG A 207 -1.97 7.31 2.00
N ARG A 208 -2.53 8.11 2.91
CA ARG A 208 -2.71 9.56 2.74
C ARG A 208 -1.55 10.26 3.45
N ARG A 209 -1.17 11.45 2.98
CA ARG A 209 -0.07 12.23 3.57
C ARG A 209 -0.54 12.98 4.83
N ASP A 210 -1.79 13.42 4.84
CA ASP A 210 -2.35 14.33 5.86
C ASP A 210 -3.08 13.61 7.03
N VAL A 211 -2.72 12.35 7.33
CA VAL A 211 -3.42 11.51 8.33
C VAL A 211 -2.44 10.63 9.10
#